data_AF-E6MQS4-F1
#
_entry.id   AF-E6MQS4-F1
#
_cell.length_a   1.000
_cell.length_b   1.000
_cell.length_c   1.000
_cell.angle_alpha   90.00
_cell.angle_beta   90.00
_cell.angle_gamma   90.00
#
_symmetry.space_group_name_H-M   'P 1'
#
loop_
_entity.id
_entity.type
_entity.pdbx_description
1 polymer ?
#
loop_
_entity_poly.entity_id
_entity_poly.type
_entity_poly.pdbx_seq_one_letter_code
_entity_poly.pdbx_strand_id
1 'polypeptide(L)'
;MHLTDDQIKNVIDQLNKVSSNGIICPVCGNRHWTINNIVTESREFQHGNLIIGGNSALVPYVTITCSQCAHTLFFNAIQIGIIDPKQEQNQDINTENNGR
;
A
#
# COMPACT_ATOMS: atom_id res chain seq x y z
N MET A 1 -3.51 -6.05 -2.79
CA MET A 1 -2.29 -6.51 -3.49
C MET A 1 -1.27 -6.98 -2.46
N HIS A 2 -0.52 -8.07 -2.73
CA HIS A 2 0.65 -8.44 -1.92
C HIS A 2 1.91 -7.81 -2.49
N LEU A 3 2.77 -7.26 -1.64
CA LEU A 3 4.06 -6.71 -1.98
C LEU A 3 5.05 -7.83 -2.27
N THR A 4 5.90 -7.65 -3.28
CA THR A 4 7.08 -8.48 -3.52
C THR A 4 8.21 -8.11 -2.55
N ASP A 5 9.23 -8.96 -2.47
CA ASP A 5 10.42 -8.67 -1.66
C ASP A 5 11.13 -7.39 -2.11
N ASP A 6 11.19 -7.13 -3.42
CA ASP A 6 11.73 -5.89 -3.98
C ASP A 6 10.90 -4.66 -3.57
N GLN A 7 9.57 -4.78 -3.58
CA GLN A 7 8.70 -3.70 -3.10
C GLN A 7 8.86 -3.46 -1.59
N ILE A 8 9.00 -4.53 -0.79
CA ILE A 8 9.28 -4.41 0.65
C ILE A 8 10.61 -3.69 0.88
N LYS A 9 11.66 -4.04 0.13
CA LYS A 9 12.95 -3.33 0.18
C LYS A 9 12.79 -1.85 -0.19
N ASN A 10 12.03 -1.53 -1.24
CA ASN A 10 11.77 -0.15 -1.62
C ASN A 10 11.02 0.63 -0.53
N VAL A 11 10.07 -0.01 0.17
CA VAL A 11 9.39 0.61 1.33
C VAL A 11 10.44 0.97 2.38
N ILE A 12 11.30 0.03 2.76
CA ILE A 12 12.35 0.26 3.76
C ILE A 12 13.25 1.43 3.35
N ASP A 13 13.71 1.45 2.09
CA ASP A 13 14.57 2.51 1.57
C ASP A 13 13.89 3.88 1.62
N GLN A 14 12.59 3.96 1.32
CA GLN A 14 11.84 5.22 1.42
C GLN A 14 11.65 5.68 2.87
N LEU A 15 11.35 4.76 3.79
CA LEU A 15 11.20 5.10 5.21
C LEU A 15 12.53 5.61 5.81
N ASN A 16 13.66 5.01 5.41
CA ASN A 16 15.00 5.44 5.83
C ASN A 16 15.40 6.82 5.31
N LYS A 17 14.87 7.25 4.15
CA LYS A 17 15.07 8.63 3.65
C LYS A 17 14.33 9.68 4.49
N VAL A 18 13.17 9.31 5.02
CA VAL A 18 12.35 10.22 5.87
C VAL A 18 12.94 10.34 7.28
N SER A 19 13.41 9.22 7.85
CA SER A 19 14.08 9.21 9.15
C SER A 19 15.28 8.29 9.13
N SER A 20 16.48 8.88 9.10
CA SER A 20 17.75 8.15 9.12
C SER A 20 17.97 7.34 10.41
N ASN A 21 17.35 7.76 11.51
CA ASN A 21 17.40 7.07 12.80
C ASN A 21 16.19 6.14 13.03
N GLY A 22 15.44 5.83 11.97
CA GLY A 22 14.18 5.08 12.05
C GLY A 22 13.03 5.91 12.61
N ILE A 23 11.81 5.50 12.30
CA ILE A 23 10.59 6.19 12.73
C ILE A 23 10.33 5.90 14.20
N ILE A 24 10.07 6.94 14.99
CA ILE A 24 9.65 6.80 16.40
C ILE A 24 8.15 6.57 16.43
N CYS A 25 7.69 5.54 17.15
CA CYS A 25 6.28 5.33 17.38
C CYS A 25 5.70 6.49 18.20
N PRO A 26 4.69 7.21 17.69
CA PRO A 26 4.13 8.38 18.38
C PRO A 26 3.35 8.02 19.64
N VAL A 27 3.02 6.74 19.85
CA VAL A 27 2.23 6.27 20.99
C VAL A 27 3.12 5.80 22.14
N CYS A 28 4.17 5.00 21.88
CA CYS A 28 4.98 4.39 22.94
C CYS A 28 6.49 4.70 22.86
N GLY A 29 6.94 5.46 21.86
CA GLY A 29 8.35 5.83 21.68
C GLY A 29 9.26 4.72 21.14
N ASN A 30 8.76 3.50 20.94
CA ASN A 30 9.53 2.41 20.35
C ASN A 30 9.86 2.67 18.86
N ARG A 31 10.90 2.03 18.32
CA ARG A 31 11.33 2.15 16.91
C ARG A 31 11.19 0.86 16.10
N HIS A 32 10.72 -0.22 16.71
CA HIS A 32 10.55 -1.49 16.00
C HIS A 32 9.18 -1.53 15.31
N TRP A 33 9.23 -1.79 13.99
CA TRP A 33 8.09 -1.81 13.11
C TRP A 33 8.07 -3.12 12.32
N THR A 34 6.89 -3.70 12.18
CA THR A 34 6.60 -4.79 11.25
C THR A 34 5.96 -4.19 10.00
N ILE A 35 6.54 -4.43 8.83
CA ILE A 35 5.95 -4.01 7.55
C ILE A 35 4.89 -5.01 7.15
N ASN A 36 3.68 -4.53 6.84
CA ASN A 36 2.63 -5.36 6.27
C ASN A 36 2.87 -5.52 4.77
N ASN A 37 2.92 -6.76 4.29
CA ASN A 37 3.09 -7.05 2.88
C ASN A 37 1.78 -6.94 2.08
N ILE A 38 0.68 -6.49 2.70
CA ILE A 38 -0.60 -6.26 2.02
C ILE A 38 -0.82 -4.76 1.87
N VAL A 39 -1.03 -4.32 0.63
CA VAL A 39 -1.55 -2.98 0.35
C VAL A 39 -3.05 -2.98 0.65
N THR A 40 -3.44 -2.04 1.50
CA THR A 40 -4.84 -1.74 1.83
C THR A 40 -5.23 -0.42 1.21
N GLU A 41 -6.51 -0.16 1.02
CA GLU A 41 -6.98 1.09 0.45
C GLU A 41 -8.04 1.73 1.35
N SER A 42 -7.96 3.05 1.48
CA SER A 42 -9.11 3.81 1.95
C SER A 42 -9.93 4.24 0.74
N ARG A 43 -11.23 4.10 0.84
CA ARG A 43 -12.18 4.65 -0.12
C ARG A 43 -12.77 5.95 0.40
N GLU A 44 -13.17 6.82 -0.51
CA GLU A 44 -13.99 7.98 -0.17
C GLU A 44 -15.18 7.55 0.70
N PHE A 45 -15.47 8.35 1.73
CA PHE A 45 -16.57 8.06 2.62
C PHE A 45 -17.90 8.38 1.93
N GLN A 46 -18.58 7.33 1.47
CA GLN A 46 -19.85 7.43 0.76
C GLN A 46 -21.05 7.20 1.70
N HIS A 47 -20.98 7.67 2.96
CA HIS A 47 -22.03 7.49 3.99
C HIS A 47 -22.45 6.03 4.21
N GLY A 48 -21.50 5.10 4.10
CA GLY A 48 -21.78 3.66 4.20
C GLY A 48 -22.28 3.02 2.91
N ASN A 49 -22.57 3.80 1.86
CA ASN A 49 -22.92 3.25 0.57
C ASN A 49 -21.71 2.58 -0.09
N LEU A 50 -21.96 1.46 -0.77
CA LEU A 50 -20.99 0.86 -1.67
C LEU A 50 -21.24 1.42 -3.08
N ILE A 51 -20.27 2.16 -3.59
CA ILE A 51 -20.28 2.64 -4.98
C ILE A 51 -19.40 1.68 -5.78
N ILE A 52 -19.99 0.99 -6.74
CA ILE A 52 -19.30 0.04 -7.61
C ILE A 52 -19.15 0.71 -8.99
N GLY A 53 -17.91 0.88 -9.45
CA GLY A 53 -17.60 1.59 -10.69
C GLY A 53 -17.60 3.12 -10.56
N GLY A 54 -17.20 3.81 -11.63
CA GLY A 54 -17.05 5.27 -11.68
C GLY A 54 -15.75 5.79 -11.04
N ASN A 55 -15.57 7.12 -11.00
CA ASN A 55 -14.40 7.80 -10.42
C ASN A 55 -14.39 7.79 -8.88
N SER A 56 -14.67 6.65 -8.24
CA SER A 56 -14.53 6.51 -6.79
C SER A 56 -13.05 6.57 -6.43
N ALA A 57 -12.64 7.61 -5.71
CA ALA A 57 -11.24 7.76 -5.31
C ALA A 57 -10.85 6.66 -4.31
N LEU A 58 -9.87 5.84 -4.69
CA LEU A 58 -9.20 4.87 -3.83
C LEU A 58 -7.80 5.39 -3.53
N VAL A 59 -7.43 5.39 -2.25
CA VAL A 59 -6.10 5.78 -1.81
C VAL A 59 -5.39 4.54 -1.25
N PRO A 60 -4.38 4.01 -1.95
CA PRO A 60 -3.67 2.83 -1.50
C PRO A 60 -2.62 3.17 -0.44
N TYR A 61 -2.44 2.28 0.53
CA TYR A 61 -1.52 2.42 1.64
C TYR A 61 -0.71 1.14 1.88
N VAL A 62 0.58 1.32 2.10
CA VAL A 62 1.41 0.36 2.83
C VAL A 62 1.29 0.69 4.31
N THR A 63 1.13 -0.34 5.14
CA THR A 63 1.04 -0.17 6.59
C THR A 63 2.28 -0.72 7.28
N ILE A 64 2.71 -0.02 8.33
CA ILE A 64 3.70 -0.55 9.27
C ILE A 64 3.10 -0.51 10.67
N THR A 65 3.28 -1.59 11.42
CA THR A 65 2.69 -1.76 12.74
C THR A 65 3.78 -1.81 13.79
N CYS A 66 3.66 -1.00 14.84
CA CYS A 66 4.62 -0.99 15.93
C CYS A 66 4.58 -2.35 16.63
N SER A 67 5.73 -3.01 16.72
CA SER A 67 5.82 -4.36 17.29
C SER A 67 5.61 -4.38 18.83
N GLN A 68 5.52 -3.20 19.47
CA GLN A 68 5.35 -3.07 20.92
C GLN A 68 3.90 -2.75 21.33
N CYS A 69 3.27 -1.75 20.70
CA CYS A 69 1.95 -1.26 21.11
C CYS A 69 0.86 -1.44 20.04
N ALA A 70 1.18 -2.10 18.93
CA ALA A 70 0.28 -2.33 17.80
C ALA A 70 -0.27 -1.06 17.13
N HIS A 71 0.28 0.12 17.42
CA HIS A 71 -0.06 1.33 16.67
C HIS A 71 0.39 1.21 15.22
N THR A 72 -0.50 1.45 14.27
CA THR A 72 -0.27 1.31 12.84
C THR A 72 -0.18 2.66 12.15
N LEU A 73 0.87 2.83 11.34
CA LEU A 73 1.03 3.99 10.47
C LEU A 73 0.70 3.60 9.02
N PHE A 74 0.08 4.54 8.30
CA PHE A 74 -0.33 4.39 6.91
C PHE A 74 0.53 5.28 6.02
N PHE A 75 1.18 4.69 5.01
CA PHE A 75 2.00 5.40 4.03
C PHE A 75 1.35 5.29 2.66
N ASN A 76 1.05 6.42 2.03
CA ASN A 76 0.43 6.45 0.70
C ASN A 76 1.35 5.73 -0.32
N ALA A 77 0.89 4.59 -0.84
CA ALA A 77 1.70 3.69 -1.66
C ALA A 77 2.11 4.29 -3.01
N ILE A 78 1.34 5.25 -3.53
CA ILE A 78 1.67 5.98 -4.76
C ILE A 78 2.79 6.98 -4.49
N GLN A 79 2.67 7.77 -3.42
CA GLN A 79 3.64 8.82 -3.08
C GLN A 79 5.00 8.25 -2.65
N ILE A 80 5.03 7.05 -2.04
CA ILE A 80 6.29 6.36 -1.75
C ILE A 80 6.81 5.53 -2.94
N GLY A 81 6.17 5.61 -4.12
CA GLY A 81 6.64 5.00 -5.36
C GLY A 81 6.54 3.47 -5.42
N ILE A 82 5.66 2.87 -4.62
CA ILE A 82 5.43 1.41 -4.62
C ILE A 82 4.38 1.01 -5.66
N ILE A 83 3.41 1.89 -5.92
CA ILE A 83 2.37 1.72 -6.94
C ILE A 83 2.48 2.85 -7.96
N ASP A 84 2.51 2.49 -9.23
CA ASP A 84 2.38 3.44 -10.33
C ASP A 84 0.89 3.68 -10.63
N PRO A 85 0.39 4.93 -10.50
CA PRO A 85 -1.02 5.23 -10.76
C PRO A 85 -1.44 5.07 -12.23
N LYS A 86 -0.49 4.89 -13.16
CA LYS A 86 -0.73 4.72 -14.60
C LYS A 86 -0.68 3.27 -15.08
N GLN A 87 -0.43 2.31 -14.20
CA GLN A 87 -0.51 0.90 -14.56
C GLN A 87 -1.98 0.47 -14.68
N GLU A 88 -2.60 0.82 -15.81
CA GLU A 88 -3.88 0.26 -16.24
C GLU A 88 -3.71 -1.21 -16.67
N GLN A 89 -4.76 -1.97 -16.38
CA GLN A 89 -4.94 -3.41 -16.55
C GLN A 89 -4.38 -3.97 -17.89
N ASN A 90 -3.20 -4.60 -17.85
CA ASN A 90 -2.73 -5.51 -18.89
C ASN A 90 -2.94 -6.98 -18.46
N GLN A 91 -4.17 -7.34 -18.12
CA GLN A 91 -4.59 -8.73 -17.99
C GLN A 91 -5.98 -8.83 -18.60
N ASP A 92 -6.02 -9.27 -19.87
CA ASP A 92 -7.10 -10.02 -20.54
C ASP A 92 -7.09 -9.81 -22.06
N ILE A 93 -6.05 -10.29 -22.75
CA ILE A 93 -6.17 -10.74 -24.15
C ILE A 93 -5.36 -12.02 -24.29
N ASN A 94 -5.93 -13.15 -23.85
CA ASN A 94 -5.57 -14.48 -24.32
C ASN A 94 -6.81 -15.37 -24.19
N THR A 95 -7.80 -15.12 -25.04
CA THR A 95 -8.90 -16.07 -25.27
C THR A 95 -8.80 -16.58 -26.70
N GLU A 96 -8.24 -17.78 -26.81
CA GLU A 96 -8.64 -18.85 -27.74
C GLU A 96 -8.93 -18.47 -29.20
N ASN A 97 -7.90 -18.49 -30.05
CA ASN A 97 -8.09 -18.86 -31.45
C ASN A 97 -7.86 -20.36 -31.60
N ASN A 98 -8.91 -21.15 -31.37
CA ASN A 98 -8.97 -22.52 -31.86
C ASN A 98 -10.35 -22.74 -32.49
N GLY A 99 -10.44 -22.53 -33.80
CA GLY A 99 -11.71 -22.67 -34.52
C GLY A 99 -11.63 -22.29 -36.00
N ARG A 100 -10.97 -23.12 -36.81
CA ARG A 100 -11.52 -23.59 -38.09
C ARG A 100 -10.77 -24.80 -38.63
#